data_AF-A0A4Q4CIZ8-F1
#
_entry.id   AF-A0A4Q4CIZ8-F1
#
_cell.length_a   1.000
_cell.length_b   1.000
_cell.length_c   1.000
_cell.angle_alpha   90.00
_cell.angle_beta   90.00
_cell.angle_gamma   90.00
#
_symmetry.space_group_name_H-M   'P 1'
#
loop_
_entity.id
_entity.type
_entity.pdbx_description
1 polymer ?
#
loop_
_entity_poly.entity_id
_entity_poly.type
_entity_poly.pdbx_seq_one_letter_code
_entity_poly.pdbx_strand_id
1 'polypeptide(L)' 'MSRLRTLDTPTAPRHARGQTLPLKVGTRGSPLALWQTRHFLSIISGFCPVLRNAEAFEEHIISTEGDRVQ' A
#
# COMPACT_ATOMS: atom_id res chain seq x y z
N MET A 1 34.43 14.90 32.76
CA MET A 1 33.93 13.56 32.37
C MET A 1 32.54 13.71 31.75
N SER A 2 32.49 13.87 30.43
CA SER A 2 31.26 14.18 29.68
C SER A 2 30.49 12.89 29.38
N ARG A 3 29.27 12.75 29.93
CA ARG A 3 28.36 11.65 29.59
C ARG A 3 27.68 12.01 28.27
N LEU A 4 28.15 11.44 27.17
CA LEU A 4 27.39 11.44 25.92
C LEU A 4 26.09 10.67 26.16
N ARG A 5 24.97 11.41 26.16
CA ARG A 5 23.63 10.86 25.99
C ARG A 5 23.56 10.31 24.57
N THR A 6 23.62 9.00 24.43
CA THR A 6 23.20 8.32 23.21
C THR A 6 21.75 8.71 22.96
N LEU A 7 21.50 9.48 21.90
CA LEU A 7 20.15 9.75 21.45
C LEU A 7 19.61 8.42 20.94
N ASP A 8 18.66 7.85 21.69
CA ASP A 8 17.87 6.70 21.24
C ASP A 8 17.27 7.07 19.88
N THR A 9 17.85 6.52 18.82
CA THR A 9 17.28 6.62 17.49
C THR A 9 15.95 5.89 17.55
N PRO A 10 14.80 6.54 17.28
CA PRO A 10 13.53 5.84 17.27
C PRO A 10 13.62 4.75 16.21
N THR A 11 13.82 3.52 16.67
CA THR A 11 13.83 2.35 15.81
C THR A 11 12.38 2.17 15.43
N ALA A 12 12.02 2.62 14.22
CA ALA A 12 10.71 2.37 13.65
C ALA A 12 10.38 0.88 13.90
N PRO A 13 9.19 0.56 14.43
CA PRO A 13 8.86 -0.81 14.79
C PRO A 13 9.11 -1.69 13.56
N ARG A 14 10.11 -2.59 13.65
CA ARG A 14 10.34 -3.64 12.65
C ARG A 14 9.00 -4.31 12.48
N HIS A 15 8.40 -4.26 11.28
CA HIS A 15 7.10 -4.86 10.98
C HIS A 15 7.06 -6.30 11.50
N ALA A 16 6.60 -6.44 12.73
CA ALA A 16 6.65 -7.68 13.47
C ALA A 16 5.36 -8.41 13.14
N ARG A 17 5.49 -9.45 12.32
CA ARG A 17 4.47 -10.48 12.08
C ARG A 17 3.21 -9.99 11.34
N GLY A 18 3.32 -9.98 10.01
CA GLY A 18 2.23 -10.42 9.12
C GLY A 18 0.95 -9.59 9.12
N GLN A 19 0.96 -8.43 8.47
CA GLN A 19 -0.05 -8.28 7.42
C GLN A 19 0.55 -9.02 6.22
N THR A 20 0.03 -10.21 5.97
CA THR A 20 0.41 -11.03 4.82
C THR A 20 0.12 -10.21 3.59
N LEU A 21 1.17 -9.93 2.82
CA LEU A 21 0.98 -9.55 1.43
C LEU A 21 0.12 -10.64 0.75
N PRO A 22 -0.71 -10.25 -0.22
CA PRO A 22 -0.80 -8.91 -0.80
C PRO A 22 -1.61 -7.89 0.04
N LEU A 23 -1.27 -6.61 -0.06
CA LEU A 23 -2.09 -5.50 0.44
C LEU A 23 -3.34 -5.35 -0.42
N LYS A 24 -4.52 -5.33 0.21
CA LYS A 24 -5.79 -5.12 -0.50
C LYS A 24 -5.96 -3.65 -0.89
N VAL A 25 -6.19 -3.40 -2.17
CA VAL A 25 -6.36 -2.07 -2.75
C VAL A 25 -7.82 -1.89 -3.15
N GLY A 26 -8.57 -1.16 -2.33
CA GLY A 26 -9.97 -0.85 -2.59
C GLY A 26 -10.15 0.06 -3.81
N THR A 27 -11.06 -0.29 -4.72
CA THR A 27 -11.45 0.54 -5.86
C THR A 27 -12.91 0.34 -6.26
N ARG A 28 -13.52 1.31 -6.96
CA ARG A 28 -14.86 1.13 -7.54
C ARG A 28 -14.79 0.17 -8.73
N GLY A 29 -15.93 -0.46 -9.07
CA GLY A 29 -16.02 -1.42 -10.17
C GLY A 29 -16.15 -0.81 -11.58
N SER A 30 -16.16 0.53 -11.71
CA SER A 30 -16.31 1.17 -13.02
C SER A 30 -15.04 1.01 -13.88
N PRO A 31 -15.15 0.95 -15.22
CA PRO A 31 -13.98 0.77 -16.10
C PRO A 31 -12.87 1.81 -15.86
N LEU A 32 -13.25 3.07 -15.60
CA LEU A 32 -12.29 4.13 -15.33
C LEU A 32 -11.58 3.93 -13.98
N ALA A 33 -12.31 3.55 -12.93
CA ALA A 33 -11.72 3.33 -11.61
C ALA A 33 -10.72 2.18 -11.63
N LEU A 34 -11.04 1.08 -12.32
CA LEU A 34 -10.11 -0.04 -12.52
C LEU A 34 -8.85 0.40 -13.26
N TRP A 35 -8.99 1.18 -14.34
CA TRP A 35 -7.84 1.70 -15.07
C TRP A 35 -6.95 2.59 -14.19
N GLN A 36 -7.56 3.51 -13.43
CA GLN A 36 -6.86 4.41 -12.51
C GLN A 36 -6.08 3.63 -11.44
N THR A 37 -6.71 2.63 -10.81
CA THR A 37 -6.06 1.78 -9.81
C THR A 37 -4.87 1.05 -10.41
N ARG A 38 -5.04 0.39 -11.55
CA ARG A 38 -3.95 -0.35 -12.22
C ARG A 38 -2.80 0.56 -12.64
N HIS A 39 -3.12 1.75 -13.15
CA HIS A 39 -2.12 2.74 -13.52
C HIS A 39 -1.28 3.17 -12.32
N PHE A 40 -1.95 3.51 -11.20
CA PHE A 40 -1.28 3.86 -9.95
C PHE A 40 -0.39 2.73 -9.42
N LEU A 41 -0.90 1.49 -9.38
CA LEU A 41 -0.12 0.33 -8.92
C LEU A 41 1.09 0.04 -9.81
N SER A 42 0.98 0.27 -11.12
CA SER A 42 2.10 0.17 -12.05
C SER A 42 3.19 1.19 -11.73
N ILE A 43 2.83 2.44 -11.42
CA ILE A 43 3.79 3.49 -11.07
C ILE A 43 4.54 3.13 -9.79
N ILE A 44 3.81 2.76 -8.74
CA ILE A 44 4.43 2.44 -7.44
C ILE A 44 5.30 1.19 -7.52
N SER A 45 4.87 0.15 -8.23
CA SER A 45 5.68 -1.05 -8.47
C SER A 45 6.89 -0.75 -9.38
N GLY A 46 6.80 0.28 -10.23
CA GLY A 46 7.90 0.91 -10.96
C GLY A 46 8.96 1.50 -10.05
N PHE A 47 8.52 2.37 -9.16
CA PHE A 47 9.38 3.16 -8.29
C PHE A 47 9.99 2.36 -7.13
N CYS A 48 9.27 1.38 -6.58
CA CYS A 48 9.71 0.57 -5.45
C CYS A 48 9.84 -0.91 -5.85
N PRO A 49 11.05 -1.38 -6.23
CA PRO A 49 11.27 -2.76 -6.66
C PRO A 49 10.90 -3.81 -5.61
N VAL A 50 10.99 -3.47 -4.32
CA VAL A 50 10.60 -4.37 -3.22
C VAL A 50 9.12 -4.73 -3.31
N LEU A 51 8.24 -3.77 -3.63
CA LEU A 51 6.80 -4.00 -3.75
C LEU A 51 6.44 -4.84 -4.99
N ARG A 52 7.21 -4.67 -6.08
CA ARG A 52 7.08 -5.50 -7.28
C ARG A 52 7.43 -6.95 -6.99
N ASN A 53 8.60 -7.19 -6.40
CA ASN A 53 9.10 -8.55 -6.16
C ASN A 53 8.28 -9.32 -5.12
N ALA A 54 7.60 -8.59 -4.24
CA ALA A 54 6.77 -9.17 -3.20
C ALA A 54 5.30 -9.36 -3.63
N GLU A 55 4.96 -9.13 -4.90
CA GLU A 55 3.58 -9.16 -5.41
C GLU A 55 2.62 -8.41 -4.47
N ALA A 56 3.01 -7.19 -4.09
CA ALA A 56 2.53 -6.59 -2.84
C ALA A 56 1.07 -6.11 -2.86
N PHE A 57 0.31 -6.28 -3.94
CA PHE A 57 -1.00 -5.66 -4.12
C PHE A 57 -2.04 -6.63 -4.69
N GLU A 58 -3.26 -6.55 -4.17
CA GLU A 58 -4.46 -7.25 -4.64
C GLU A 58 -5.56 -6.22 -4.89
N GLU A 59 -6.06 -6.12 -6.12
CA GLU A 59 -7.20 -5.26 -6.47
C GLU A 59 -8.49 -5.80 -5.82
N HIS A 60 -9.18 -4.96 -5.05
CA HIS A 60 -10.41 -5.33 -4.36
C HIS A 60 -11.54 -4.36 -4.70
N ILE A 61 -12.56 -4.83 -5.41
CA ILE A 61 -13.71 -4.00 -5.78
C ILE A 61 -14.59 -3.75 -4.55
N ILE A 62 -14.92 -2.49 -4.33
CA ILE A 62 -15.89 -2.04 -3.33
C ILE A 62 -17.07 -1.34 -4.02
N SER A 63 -18.26 -1.52 -3.46
CA SER A 63 -19.47 -0.80 -3.88
C SER A 63 -19.60 0.47 -3.05
N THR A 64 -19.88 1.57 -3.72
CA THR A 64 -20.20 2.87 -3.13
C THR A 64 -21.66 3.21 -3.36
N GLU A 65 -22.24 4.12 -2.57
CA GLU A 65 -23.63 4.57 -2.78
C GLU A 65 -23.81 5.21 -4.16
N GLY A 66 -22.78 5.91 -4.66
CA GLY A 66 -22.77 6.47 -6.01
C GLY A 66 -22.84 5.44 -7.14
N ASP A 67 -22.57 4.16 -6.88
CA ASP A 67 -22.79 3.08 -7.85
C ASP A 67 -24.26 2.62 -7.92
N ARG A 68 -25.09 2.99 -6.93
CA ARG A 68 -26.50 2.57 -6.83
C ARG A 68 -27.49 3.63 -7.32
N VAL A 69 -27.10 4.90 -7.27
CA VAL A 69 -27.99 6.06 -7.47
C VAL A 69 -27.99 6.56 -8.94
N GLN A 70 -27.05 6.11 -9.76
CA GLN A 70 -26.85 6.58 -11.14
C GLN A 70 -27.64 5.80 -12.19
#